data_AF-A0A960L1Y5-F1
#
_entry.id   AF-A0A960L1Y5-F1
#
_cell.length_a   1.000
_cell.length_b   1.000
_cell.length_c   1.000
_cell.angle_alpha   90.00
_cell.angle_beta   90.00
_cell.angle_gamma   90.00
#
_symmetry.space_group_name_H-M   'P 1'
#
loop_
_entity.id
_entity.type
_entity.pdbx_description
1 polymer ?
#
loop_
_entity_poly.entity_id
_entity_poly.type
_entity_poly.pdbx_seq_one_letter_code
_entity_poly.pdbx_strand_id
1 'polypeptide(L)'
;MTEDADGRHARAWYTALAAGLAPVEVAGWVVSAVADRWAFAAWALLAGAAYGAWLYRGFVATGGVTAAPLAVLAASWAVFALLLARHRQAWDLGFRAFLPGLYHPWAASPAVAWTLAALCGAGALHRLRRTPRRIPS
;
A
#
# COMPACT_ATOMS: atom_id res chain seq x y z
N MET A 1 11.10 -4.21 33.98
CA MET A 1 9.80 -4.46 33.29
C MET A 1 9.57 -3.54 32.09
N THR A 2 10.61 -2.88 31.56
CA THR A 2 10.57 -1.89 30.46
C THR A 2 11.00 -2.47 29.11
N GLU A 3 11.91 -3.45 29.12
CA GLU A 3 12.48 -4.07 27.90
C GLU A 3 11.44 -4.75 27.00
N ASP A 4 10.43 -5.40 27.59
CA ASP A 4 9.35 -6.06 26.85
C ASP A 4 8.39 -5.07 26.15
N ALA A 5 8.23 -3.86 26.71
CA ALA A 5 7.34 -2.85 26.13
C ALA A 5 7.97 -2.21 24.88
N ASP A 6 9.27 -1.91 24.95
CA ASP A 6 10.04 -1.36 23.85
C ASP A 6 10.16 -2.37 22.69
N GLY A 7 10.39 -3.65 23.02
CA GLY A 7 10.42 -4.72 22.03
C GLY A 7 9.09 -4.91 21.27
N ARG A 8 7.95 -4.80 21.96
CA ARG A 8 6.62 -4.85 21.31
C ARG A 8 6.39 -3.64 20.41
N HIS A 9 6.82 -2.46 20.84
CA HIS A 9 6.67 -1.22 20.06
C HIS A 9 7.47 -1.28 18.77
N ALA A 10 8.74 -1.72 18.84
CA ALA A 10 9.60 -1.92 17.68
C ALA A 10 9.02 -2.95 16.70
N ARG A 11 8.53 -4.10 17.20
CA ARG A 11 7.90 -5.12 16.36
C ARG A 11 6.66 -4.58 15.65
N ALA A 12 5.81 -3.81 16.33
CA ALA A 12 4.62 -3.22 15.71
C ALA A 12 4.98 -2.20 14.61
N TRP A 13 6.04 -1.41 14.82
CA TRP A 13 6.57 -0.50 13.81
C TRP A 13 7.04 -1.22 12.56
N TYR A 14 7.96 -2.18 12.70
CA TYR A 14 8.54 -2.89 11.56
C TYR A 14 7.53 -3.76 10.83
N THR A 15 6.61 -4.41 11.55
CA THR A 15 5.55 -5.20 10.90
C THR A 15 4.59 -4.32 10.11
N ALA A 16 4.19 -3.17 10.63
CA ALA A 16 3.38 -2.22 9.88
C ALA A 16 4.13 -1.70 8.65
N LEU A 17 5.39 -1.27 8.82
CA LEU A 17 6.22 -0.77 7.73
C LEU A 17 6.34 -1.80 6.60
N ALA A 18 6.72 -3.04 6.92
CA ALA A 18 6.85 -4.11 5.95
C ALA A 18 5.51 -4.46 5.29
N ALA A 19 4.43 -4.57 6.07
CA ALA A 19 3.11 -4.95 5.54
C ALA A 19 2.53 -3.92 4.56
N GLY A 20 2.84 -2.63 4.72
CA GLY A 20 2.41 -1.61 3.78
C GLY A 20 3.37 -1.42 2.60
N LEU A 21 4.68 -1.42 2.85
CA LEU A 21 5.68 -1.05 1.85
C LEU A 21 6.01 -2.18 0.88
N ALA A 22 6.18 -3.41 1.40
CA ALA A 22 6.53 -4.56 0.56
C ALA A 22 5.55 -4.80 -0.60
N PRO A 23 4.21 -4.84 -0.39
CA PRO A 23 3.30 -5.09 -1.51
C PRO A 23 3.27 -3.93 -2.52
N VAL A 24 3.46 -2.69 -2.08
CA VAL A 24 3.52 -1.50 -2.97
C VAL A 24 4.77 -1.55 -3.83
N GLU A 25 5.94 -1.76 -3.22
CA GLU A 25 7.21 -1.84 -3.94
C GLU A 25 7.21 -3.02 -4.91
N VAL A 26 6.86 -4.23 -4.43
CA VAL A 26 6.81 -5.42 -5.29
C VAL A 26 5.88 -5.20 -6.48
N ALA A 27 4.68 -4.63 -6.27
CA ALA A 27 3.77 -4.34 -7.37
C ALA A 27 4.35 -3.32 -8.35
N GLY A 28 4.87 -2.18 -7.87
CA GLY A 28 5.38 -1.15 -8.75
C GLY A 28 6.60 -1.60 -9.56
N TRP A 29 7.55 -2.30 -8.94
CA TRP A 29 8.75 -2.79 -9.63
C TRP A 29 8.44 -3.90 -10.63
N VAL A 30 7.63 -4.90 -10.25
CA VAL A 30 7.24 -5.98 -11.16
C VAL A 30 6.46 -5.42 -12.35
N VAL A 31 5.48 -4.55 -12.10
CA VAL A 31 4.69 -3.95 -13.19
C VAL A 31 5.52 -3.01 -14.04
N SER A 32 6.45 -2.26 -13.45
CA SER A 32 7.38 -1.41 -14.19
C SER A 32 8.27 -2.21 -15.14
N ALA A 33 8.86 -3.30 -14.65
CA ALA A 33 9.74 -4.16 -15.44
C ALA A 33 8.99 -4.88 -16.57
N VAL A 34 7.79 -5.38 -16.28
CA VAL A 34 6.98 -6.12 -17.26
C VAL A 34 6.38 -5.18 -18.30
N ALA A 35 5.81 -4.04 -17.88
CA ALA A 35 5.16 -3.12 -18.81
C ALA A 35 6.15 -2.19 -19.53
N ASP A 36 7.44 -2.23 -19.17
CA ASP A 36 8.50 -1.31 -19.60
C ASP A 36 8.10 0.17 -19.40
N ARG A 37 7.63 0.49 -18.18
CA ARG A 37 7.13 1.82 -17.83
C ARG A 37 7.60 2.27 -16.46
N TRP A 38 8.39 3.34 -16.45
CA TRP A 38 8.86 4.01 -15.24
C TRP A 38 7.75 4.60 -14.37
N ALA A 39 6.57 4.87 -14.93
CA ALA A 39 5.43 5.42 -14.18
C ALA A 39 5.03 4.52 -12.98
N PHE A 40 5.14 3.20 -13.10
CA PHE A 40 4.83 2.27 -12.02
C PHE A 40 5.89 2.26 -10.92
N ALA A 41 7.18 2.36 -11.28
CA ALA A 41 8.25 2.52 -10.31
C ALA A 41 8.16 3.86 -9.57
N ALA A 42 7.89 4.95 -10.31
CA ALA A 42 7.67 6.27 -9.72
C ALA A 42 6.47 6.26 -8.75
N TRP A 43 5.38 5.57 -9.12
CA TRP A 43 4.24 5.38 -8.24
C TRP A 43 4.63 4.64 -6.95
N ALA A 44 5.36 3.52 -7.03
CA ALA A 44 5.76 2.76 -5.85
C ALA A 44 6.61 3.61 -4.89
N LEU A 45 7.61 4.33 -5.41
CA LEU A 45 8.47 5.18 -4.60
C LEU A 45 7.68 6.28 -3.88
N LEU A 46 6.78 6.98 -4.61
CA LEU A 46 5.95 8.03 -4.03
C LEU A 46 4.97 7.47 -2.99
N ALA A 47 4.36 6.33 -3.28
CA ALA A 47 3.43 5.66 -2.40
C ALA A 47 4.12 5.15 -1.12
N GLY A 48 5.27 4.50 -1.26
CA GLY A 48 6.09 4.01 -0.15
C GLY A 48 6.57 5.14 0.75
N ALA A 49 7.07 6.24 0.16
CA ALA A 49 7.48 7.42 0.91
C ALA A 49 6.32 8.07 1.66
N ALA A 50 5.17 8.27 1.00
CA ALA A 50 3.98 8.84 1.64
C ALA A 50 3.48 7.94 2.78
N TYR A 51 3.43 6.63 2.55
CA TYR A 51 3.03 5.65 3.56
C TYR A 51 3.95 5.69 4.77
N GLY A 52 5.27 5.60 4.57
CA GLY A 52 6.26 5.64 5.64
C GLY A 52 6.21 6.95 6.44
N ALA A 53 6.05 8.09 5.77
CA ALA A 53 5.93 9.39 6.42
C ALA A 53 4.69 9.48 7.33
N TRP A 54 3.52 9.06 6.84
CA TRP A 54 2.30 9.07 7.65
C TRP A 54 2.30 8.03 8.76
N LEU A 55 2.90 6.86 8.52
CA LEU A 55 3.11 5.85 9.55
C LEU A 55 3.99 6.40 10.68
N TYR A 56 5.12 7.04 10.32
CA TYR A 56 6.04 7.66 11.26
C TYR A 56 5.36 8.73 12.11
N ARG A 57 4.66 9.66 11.46
CA ARG A 57 3.91 10.71 12.18
C ARG A 57 2.86 10.13 13.13
N GLY A 58 2.18 9.06 12.72
CA GLY A 58 1.20 8.38 13.57
C GLY A 58 1.84 7.76 14.81
N PHE A 59 2.95 7.04 14.64
CA PHE A 59 3.66 6.43 15.75
C PHE A 59 4.28 7.44 16.71
N VAL A 60 4.90 8.50 16.19
CA VAL A 60 5.47 9.57 17.05
C VAL A 60 4.38 10.28 17.84
N ALA A 61 3.20 10.52 17.25
CA ALA A 61 2.12 11.24 17.92
C ALA A 61 1.32 10.39 18.92
N THR A 62 1.18 9.08 18.66
CA THR A 62 0.22 8.23 19.41
C THR A 62 0.82 6.97 19.99
N GLY A 63 2.09 6.65 19.71
CA GLY A 63 2.71 5.38 20.07
C GLY A 63 2.10 4.19 19.31
N GLY A 64 1.52 4.41 18.12
CA GLY A 64 0.89 3.32 17.38
C GLY A 64 0.43 3.68 15.96
N VAL A 65 -0.12 2.68 15.29
CA VAL A 65 -0.62 2.80 13.91
C VAL A 65 -1.96 3.54 13.90
N THR A 66 -1.99 4.71 13.27
CA THR A 66 -3.21 5.51 13.06
C THR A 66 -3.97 5.07 11.80
N ALA A 67 -5.12 5.69 11.51
CA ALA A 67 -5.88 5.43 10.28
C ALA A 67 -5.24 6.04 9.02
N ALA A 68 -4.44 7.09 9.16
CA ALA A 68 -3.83 7.83 8.05
C ALA A 68 -3.00 6.96 7.08
N PRO A 69 -2.07 6.09 7.53
CA PRO A 69 -1.31 5.23 6.61
C PRO A 69 -2.20 4.29 5.78
N LEU A 70 -3.32 3.81 6.34
CA LEU A 70 -4.29 2.99 5.58
C LEU A 70 -5.04 3.82 4.52
N ALA A 71 -5.37 5.07 4.83
CA ALA A 71 -5.99 5.99 3.86
C ALA A 71 -5.02 6.31 2.70
N VAL A 72 -3.73 6.48 3.00
CA VAL A 72 -2.69 6.67 1.97
C VAL A 72 -2.58 5.44 1.08
N LEU A 73 -2.54 4.23 1.64
CA LEU A 73 -2.55 3.00 0.84
C LEU A 73 -3.81 2.89 -0.02
N ALA A 74 -4.98 3.23 0.52
CA ALA A 74 -6.23 3.20 -0.25
C ALA A 74 -6.17 4.13 -1.48
N ALA A 75 -5.74 5.38 -1.28
CA ALA A 75 -5.57 6.33 -2.37
C ALA A 75 -4.50 5.87 -3.37
N SER A 76 -3.39 5.34 -2.87
CA SER A 76 -2.30 4.83 -3.71
C SER A 76 -2.75 3.67 -4.61
N TRP A 77 -3.46 2.69 -4.07
CA TRP A 77 -3.98 1.56 -4.85
C TRP A 77 -5.03 1.99 -5.89
N ALA A 78 -5.83 3.02 -5.58
CA ALA A 78 -6.73 3.62 -6.57
C ALA A 78 -5.95 4.26 -7.73
N VAL A 79 -4.87 5.01 -7.44
CA VAL A 79 -3.98 5.56 -8.48
C VAL A 79 -3.34 4.44 -9.31
N PHE A 80 -2.88 3.36 -8.66
CA PHE A 80 -2.34 2.20 -9.36
C PHE A 80 -3.37 1.56 -10.29
N ALA A 81 -4.61 1.39 -9.85
CA ALA A 81 -5.69 0.86 -10.66
C ALA A 81 -5.93 1.70 -11.92
N LEU A 82 -5.86 3.03 -11.80
CA LEU A 82 -5.96 3.95 -12.93
C LEU A 82 -4.76 3.84 -13.88
N LEU A 83 -3.54 3.75 -13.36
CA LEU A 83 -2.34 3.51 -14.17
C LEU A 83 -2.42 2.19 -14.94
N LEU A 84 -2.87 1.12 -14.27
CA LEU A 84 -3.04 -0.19 -14.88
C LEU A 84 -4.13 -0.16 -15.96
N ALA A 85 -5.25 0.54 -15.72
CA ALA A 85 -6.30 0.71 -16.72
C ALA A 85 -5.79 1.47 -17.97
N ARG A 86 -4.97 2.51 -17.76
CA ARG A 86 -4.37 3.31 -18.85
C ARG A 86 -3.34 2.53 -19.67
N HIS A 87 -2.55 1.68 -19.02
CA HIS A 87 -1.42 0.95 -19.63
C HIS A 87 -1.67 -0.55 -19.79
N ARG A 88 -2.94 -0.98 -19.74
CA ARG A 88 -3.32 -2.40 -19.72
C ARG A 88 -2.71 -3.20 -20.86
N GLN A 89 -2.73 -2.65 -22.07
CA GLN A 89 -2.18 -3.33 -23.26
C GLN A 89 -0.68 -3.61 -23.13
N ALA A 90 0.10 -2.65 -22.63
CA ALA A 90 1.54 -2.81 -22.44
C ALA A 90 1.85 -3.85 -21.35
N TRP A 91 1.08 -3.84 -20.27
CA TRP A 91 1.18 -4.85 -19.22
C TRP A 91 0.78 -6.25 -19.73
N ASP A 92 -0.33 -6.39 -20.46
CA ASP A 92 -0.78 -7.68 -21.01
C ASP A 92 0.27 -8.28 -21.97
N LEU A 93 0.87 -7.45 -22.84
CA LEU A 93 1.93 -7.87 -23.75
C LEU A 93 3.20 -8.27 -23.00
N GLY A 94 3.65 -7.42 -22.08
CA GLY A 94 4.82 -7.69 -21.26
C GLY A 94 4.68 -8.97 -20.44
N PHE A 95 3.51 -9.19 -19.84
CA PHE A 95 3.29 -10.36 -18.98
C PHE A 95 3.31 -11.66 -19.79
N ARG A 96 2.71 -11.66 -20.98
CA ARG A 96 2.76 -12.80 -21.90
C ARG A 96 4.19 -13.08 -22.38
N ALA A 97 5.01 -12.04 -22.56
CA ALA A 97 6.40 -12.19 -22.99
C ALA A 97 7.30 -12.70 -21.86
N PHE A 98 7.17 -12.16 -20.65
CA PHE A 98 8.06 -12.47 -19.51
C PHE A 98 7.63 -13.70 -18.71
N LEU A 99 6.32 -13.96 -18.61
CA LEU A 99 5.74 -15.00 -17.73
C LEU A 99 4.58 -15.74 -18.44
N PRO A 100 4.83 -16.40 -19.60
CA PRO A 100 3.77 -17.02 -20.39
C PRO A 100 2.99 -18.10 -19.64
N GLY A 101 3.64 -18.87 -18.76
CA GLY A 101 3.00 -19.94 -17.98
C GLY A 101 2.25 -19.49 -16.73
N LEU A 102 2.44 -18.23 -16.30
CA LEU A 102 1.74 -17.65 -15.14
C LEU A 102 0.72 -16.59 -15.56
N TYR A 103 0.53 -16.36 -16.87
CA TYR A 103 -0.42 -15.39 -17.36
C TYR A 103 -1.84 -15.81 -16.97
N HIS A 104 -2.44 -15.04 -16.07
CA HIS A 104 -3.85 -15.11 -15.79
C HIS A 104 -4.48 -13.75 -16.12
N PRO A 105 -5.53 -13.68 -16.98
CA PRO A 105 -6.13 -12.41 -17.38
C PRO A 105 -6.72 -11.61 -16.20
N TRP A 106 -6.90 -12.25 -15.04
CA TRP A 106 -7.35 -11.61 -13.81
C TRP A 106 -6.23 -10.88 -13.08
N ALA A 107 -4.98 -11.35 -13.18
CA ALA A 107 -3.81 -10.69 -12.61
C ALA A 107 -3.54 -9.33 -13.28
N ALA A 108 -4.01 -9.16 -14.52
CA ALA A 108 -3.98 -7.91 -15.27
C ALA A 108 -5.20 -7.01 -15.06
N SER A 109 -6.14 -7.41 -14.20
CA SER A 109 -7.37 -6.65 -14.02
C SER A 109 -7.17 -5.47 -13.06
N PRO A 110 -7.55 -4.24 -13.47
CA PRO A 110 -7.62 -3.09 -12.55
C PRO A 110 -8.53 -3.36 -11.34
N ALA A 111 -9.46 -4.31 -11.45
CA ALA A 111 -10.38 -4.67 -10.38
C ALA A 111 -9.65 -5.11 -9.10
N VAL A 112 -8.52 -5.84 -9.21
CA VAL A 112 -7.76 -6.30 -8.04
C VAL A 112 -7.22 -5.11 -7.26
N ALA A 113 -6.64 -4.13 -7.96
CA ALA A 113 -6.15 -2.91 -7.35
C ALA A 113 -7.28 -2.08 -6.70
N TRP A 114 -8.46 -2.02 -7.33
CA TRP A 114 -9.64 -1.40 -6.72
C TRP A 114 -10.11 -2.12 -5.47
N THR A 115 -10.09 -3.47 -5.44
CA THR A 115 -10.42 -4.24 -4.24
C THR A 115 -9.44 -3.93 -3.10
N LEU A 116 -8.13 -3.87 -3.39
CA LEU A 116 -7.12 -3.49 -2.39
C LEU A 116 -7.34 -2.07 -1.87
N ALA A 117 -7.65 -1.13 -2.75
CA ALA A 117 -8.01 0.24 -2.38
C ALA A 117 -9.22 0.27 -1.43
N ALA A 118 -10.28 -0.47 -1.76
CA ALA A 118 -11.49 -0.56 -0.96
C ALA A 118 -11.23 -1.19 0.42
N LEU A 119 -10.44 -2.27 0.49
CA LEU A 119 -10.08 -2.92 1.76
C LEU A 119 -9.26 -1.98 2.65
N CYS A 120 -8.27 -1.28 2.10
CA CYS A 120 -7.49 -0.29 2.84
C CYS A 120 -8.37 0.86 3.34
N GLY A 121 -9.29 1.35 2.50
CA GLY A 121 -10.23 2.41 2.84
C GLY A 121 -11.19 1.99 3.96
N ALA A 122 -11.74 0.78 3.88
CA ALA A 122 -12.57 0.21 4.94
C ALA A 122 -11.79 0.06 6.25
N GLY A 123 -10.53 -0.38 6.20
CA GLY A 123 -9.65 -0.46 7.36
C GLY A 123 -9.36 0.90 7.99
N ALA A 124 -9.15 1.93 7.17
CA ALA A 124 -8.96 3.31 7.65
C ALA A 124 -10.22 3.83 8.36
N LEU A 125 -11.40 3.66 7.74
CA LEU A 125 -12.68 4.05 8.33
C LEU A 125 -12.97 3.31 9.64
N HIS A 126 -12.68 2.01 9.68
CA HIS A 126 -12.84 1.19 10.87
C HIS A 126 -11.97 1.69 12.03
N ARG A 127 -10.70 2.04 11.77
CA ARG A 127 -9.83 2.64 12.78
C ARG A 127 -10.34 3.99 13.25
N LEU A 128 -10.77 4.87 12.34
CA LEU A 128 -11.33 6.19 12.70
C LEU A 128 -12.53 6.07 13.64
N ARG A 129 -13.41 5.08 13.42
CA ARG A 129 -14.58 4.82 14.28
C ARG A 129 -14.21 4.30 15.67
N ARG A 130 -13.06 3.64 15.82
CA ARG A 130 -12.60 3.07 17.10
C ARG A 130 -11.75 4.03 17.94
N THR A 131 -11.29 5.15 17.37
CA THR A 131 -10.55 6.15 18.14
C THR A 131 -11.54 6.95 19.00
N PRO A 132 -11.50 6.84 20.34
CA PRO A 132 -12.42 7.58 21.20
C PRO A 132 -12.19 9.09 21.03
N ARG A 133 -13.26 9.85 20.75
CA ARG A 133 -13.21 11.32 20.79
C ARG A 133 -12.97 11.72 22.25
N ARG A 134 -11.74 12.10 22.59
CA ARG A 134 -11.51 12.87 23.82
C ARG A 134 -12.22 14.20 23.63
N ILE A 135 -13.32 14.39 24.37
CA ILE A 135 -13.96 15.70 24.48
C ILE A 135 -12.98 16.57 25.26
N PRO A 136 -12.50 17.70 24.70
CA PRO A 136 -11.69 18.63 25.47
C PRO A 136 -12.58 19.23 26.56
N SER A 137 -12.23 18.96 27.81
CA SER A 137 -12.77 19.62 29.01
C SER A 137 -12.12 20.97 29.20
#